data_AF-A0A358DK01-F1
#
_entry.id   AF-A0A358DK01-F1
#
_cell.length_a   1.000
_cell.length_b   1.000
_cell.length_c   1.000
_cell.angle_alpha   90.00
_cell.angle_beta   90.00
_cell.angle_gamma   90.00
#
_symmetry.space_group_name_H-M   'P 1'
#
loop_
_entity.id
_entity.type
_entity.pdbx_description
1 polymer ?
#
loop_
_entity_poly.entity_id
_entity_poly.type
_entity_poly.pdbx_seq_one_letter_code
_entity_poly.pdbx_strand_id
1 'polypeptide(L)' 'MDNLESIPSPRLSVTPSRSSRIALFPGTFDPFTIGHESLVRRGLELVDEIVISIGVNEAKKAYFELEKRMEM' A
#
# COMPACT_ATOMS: atom_id res chain seq x y z
N MET A 1 12.03 -48.32 -32.84
CA MET A 1 12.89 -47.45 -33.65
C MET A 1 12.06 -46.37 -34.31
N ASP A 2 11.96 -45.17 -33.78
CA ASP A 2 11.34 -44.79 -32.52
C ASP A 2 10.44 -43.59 -32.86
N ASN A 3 9.27 -43.52 -32.20
CA ASN A 3 8.29 -42.45 -32.38
C ASN A 3 8.92 -41.09 -32.09
N LEU A 4 8.90 -40.18 -33.08
CA LEU A 4 9.12 -38.75 -32.86
C LEU A 4 7.76 -38.05 -32.81
N GLU A 5 6.92 -38.46 -31.85
CA GLU A 5 5.77 -37.67 -31.44
C GLU A 5 6.25 -36.53 -30.53
N SER A 6 5.99 -35.30 -30.98
CA SER A 6 5.56 -34.16 -30.18
C SER A 6 6.36 -33.84 -28.91
N ILE A 7 7.32 -32.90 -29.03
CA ILE A 7 7.75 -32.09 -27.89
C ILE A 7 7.12 -30.70 -28.05
N PRO A 8 6.02 -30.36 -27.36
CA PRO A 8 5.55 -28.98 -27.34
C PRO A 8 6.59 -28.14 -26.58
N SER A 9 7.14 -27.13 -27.26
CA SER A 9 8.08 -26.19 -26.67
C SER A 9 7.48 -25.58 -25.40
N PRO A 10 8.26 -25.41 -24.31
CA PRO A 10 7.74 -24.79 -23.10
C PRO A 10 7.34 -23.36 -23.43
N ARG A 11 6.03 -23.07 -23.45
CA ARG A 11 5.54 -21.70 -23.41
C ARG A 11 6.07 -21.10 -22.12
N LEU A 12 7.06 -20.21 -22.22
CA LEU A 12 7.45 -19.31 -21.15
C LEU A 12 6.17 -18.62 -20.67
N SER A 13 5.67 -19.03 -19.51
CA SER A 13 4.64 -18.30 -18.78
C SER A 13 5.27 -16.97 -18.39
N VAL A 14 5.10 -15.95 -19.22
CA VAL A 14 5.23 -14.55 -18.80
C VAL A 14 4.12 -14.33 -17.79
N THR A 15 4.40 -14.64 -16.53
CA THR A 15 3.61 -14.12 -15.43
C THR A 15 3.99 -12.65 -15.36
N PRO A 16 3.06 -11.70 -15.55
CA PRO A 16 3.39 -10.30 -15.33
C PRO A 16 3.87 -10.18 -13.88
N SER A 17 5.13 -9.73 -13.71
CA SER A 17 5.61 -9.24 -12.42
C SER A 17 4.59 -8.19 -11.98
N ARG A 18 3.71 -8.55 -11.04
CA ARG A 18 2.66 -7.65 -10.58
C ARG A 18 3.39 -6.55 -9.82
N SER A 19 3.50 -5.37 -10.44
CA SER A 19 4.00 -4.19 -9.76
C SER A 19 3.08 -3.93 -8.55
N SER A 20 3.64 -3.95 -7.34
CA SER A 20 2.88 -3.63 -6.13
C SER A 20 2.23 -2.27 -6.29
N ARG A 21 0.91 -2.20 -6.12
CA ARG A 21 0.18 -0.92 -6.17
C ARG A 21 0.27 -0.33 -4.78
N ILE A 22 1.04 0.74 -4.65
CA ILE A 22 1.24 1.46 -3.40
C ILE A 22 0.48 2.79 -3.48
N ALA A 23 -0.40 3.07 -2.52
CA ALA A 23 -1.05 4.37 -2.37
C ALA A 23 -0.41 5.20 -1.27
N LEU A 24 -0.45 6.52 -1.43
CA LEU A 24 -0.06 7.48 -0.40
C LEU A 24 -1.30 8.11 0.20
N PHE A 25 -1.40 8.13 1.53
CA PHE A 25 -2.47 8.78 2.28
C PHE A 25 -1.89 9.90 3.17
N PRO A 26 -1.73 11.13 2.62
CA PRO A 26 -1.16 12.24 3.35
C PRO A 26 -2.19 12.99 4.21
N GLY A 27 -1.79 13.40 5.41
CA GLY A 27 -2.63 14.19 6.31
C GLY A 27 -1.93 14.62 7.60
N THR A 28 -2.49 15.57 8.34
CA THR A 28 -1.96 15.96 9.66
C THR A 28 -2.23 14.89 10.73
N PHE A 29 -3.33 14.15 10.58
CA PHE A 29 -3.78 13.06 11.46
C PHE A 29 -3.67 13.39 12.96
N ASP A 30 -4.16 14.57 13.37
CA ASP A 30 -4.12 15.08 14.75
C ASP A 30 -5.55 15.25 15.31
N PRO A 31 -6.17 14.19 15.87
CA PRO A 31 -5.71 12.79 15.93
C PRO A 31 -6.14 11.95 14.72
N PHE A 32 -5.57 10.74 14.60
CA PHE A 32 -6.12 9.71 13.73
C PHE A 32 -7.50 9.27 14.24
N THR A 33 -8.48 9.11 13.35
CA THR A 33 -9.88 8.89 13.72
C THR A 33 -10.39 7.57 13.12
N ILE A 34 -11.51 7.07 13.64
CA ILE A 34 -12.21 5.89 13.08
C ILE A 34 -12.58 6.12 11.60
N GLY A 35 -12.85 7.38 11.21
CA GLY A 35 -13.08 7.73 9.80
C GLY A 35 -11.84 7.52 8.93
N HIS A 36 -10.65 7.87 9.42
CA HIS A 36 -9.38 7.61 8.73
C HIS A 36 -9.11 6.11 8.62
N GLU A 37 -9.35 5.33 9.69
CA GLU A 37 -9.21 3.87 9.66
C GLU A 37 -10.13 3.25 8.60
N SER A 38 -11.39 3.69 8.54
CA SER A 38 -12.36 3.21 7.56
C SER A 38 -11.90 3.46 6.12
N LEU A 39 -11.30 4.62 5.86
CA LEU A 39 -10.73 4.95 4.54
C LEU A 39 -9.54 4.05 4.18
N VAL A 40 -8.62 3.82 5.13
CA VAL A 40 -7.47 2.93 4.91
C VAL A 40 -7.95 1.50 4.62
N ARG A 41 -8.89 0.98 5.40
CA ARG A 41 -9.45 -0.37 5.18
C ARG A 41 -10.06 -0.53 3.79
N ARG A 42 -10.86 0.44 3.36
CA ARG A 42 -11.48 0.43 2.02
C ARG A 42 -10.43 0.61 0.92
N GLY A 43 -9.41 1.42 1.15
CA GLY A 43 -8.32 1.61 0.21
C GLY A 43 -7.51 0.34 -0.04
N LEU A 44 -7.27 -0.46 1.01
CA LEU A 44 -6.55 -1.74 0.91
C LEU A 44 -7.28 -2.79 0.07
N GLU A 45 -8.57 -2.62 -0.24
CA GLU A 45 -9.27 -3.46 -1.21
C GLU A 45 -8.87 -3.13 -2.66
N LEU A 46 -8.27 -1.95 -2.89
CA LEU A 46 -7.92 -1.43 -4.21
C LEU A 46 -6.42 -1.50 -4.50
N VAL A 47 -5.59 -1.38 -3.45
CA VAL A 47 -4.12 -1.34 -3.53
C VAL A 47 -3.50 -2.38 -2.62
N ASP A 48 -2.26 -2.74 -2.91
CA ASP A 48 -1.55 -3.78 -2.17
C ASP A 48 -0.92 -3.18 -0.87
N GLU A 49 -0.63 -1.88 -0.86
CA GLU A 49 -0.06 -1.17 0.28
C GLU A 49 -0.55 0.29 0.37
N ILE A 50 -0.72 0.80 1.59
CA ILE A 50 -1.01 2.22 1.84
C ILE A 50 0.05 2.79 2.80
N VAL A 51 0.75 3.83 2.35
CA VAL A 51 1.69 4.61 3.16
C VAL A 51 0.97 5.82 3.73
N ILE A 52 0.84 5.91 5.05
CA ILE A 52 0.21 7.05 5.74
C ILE A 52 1.30 8.07 6.09
N SER A 53 1.29 9.24 5.46
CA SER A 53 2.30 10.28 5.72
C SER A 53 1.73 11.37 6.63
N ILE A 54 2.28 11.48 7.84
CA ILE A 54 1.87 12.45 8.85
C ILE A 54 2.62 13.77 8.63
N GLY A 55 1.91 14.78 8.14
CA GLY A 55 2.45 16.12 7.96
C GLY A 55 2.53 16.88 9.29
N VAL A 56 3.74 17.18 9.75
CA VAL A 56 3.99 18.06 10.90
C VAL A 56 4.05 19.50 10.40
N ASN A 57 3.17 20.36 10.91
CA ASN A 57 3.18 21.78 10.58
C ASN A 57 3.64 22.56 11.83
N GLU A 58 4.93 22.86 11.92
CA GLU A 58 5.55 23.58 13.04
C GLU A 58 4.96 24.99 13.27
N ALA A 59 4.32 25.58 12.24
CA ALA A 59 3.74 26.93 12.32
C ALA A 59 2.36 26.99 13.00
N LYS A 60 1.71 25.84 13.25
CA LYS A 60 0.46 25.76 14.02
C LYS A 60 0.75 25.02 15.32
N LYS A 61 0.41 25.60 16.47
CA LYS A 61 0.47 24.92 17.77
C LYS A 61 -0.23 23.56 17.67
N ALA A 62 0.56 22.51 17.54
CA ALA A 62 0.13 21.12 17.50
C ALA A 62 -0.54 20.77 18.84
N TYR A 63 -1.68 20.07 18.80
CA TYR A 63 -2.37 19.65 20.03
C TYR A 63 -1.66 18.44 20.67
N PHE A 64 -0.97 17.63 19.86
CA PHE A 64 -0.11 16.53 20.29
C PHE A 64 1.28 16.58 19.63
N GLU A 65 2.31 16.30 20.43
CA GLU A 65 3.68 16.05 20.00
C GLU A 65 3.76 14.91 18.96
N LEU A 66 4.73 14.98 18.05
CA LEU A 66 4.90 14.04 16.93
C LEU A 66 4.94 12.57 17.39
N GLU A 67 5.67 12.32 18.46
CA GLU A 67 5.88 10.99 19.04
C GLU A 67 4.55 10.34 19.44
N LYS A 68 3.61 11.13 19.97
CA LYS A 68 2.28 10.65 20.37
C LYS A 68 1.40 10.27 19.18
N ARG A 69 1.62 10.89 18.01
CA ARG A 69 0.88 10.57 16.77
C ARG A 69 1.39 9.31 16.09
N MET A 70 2.63 8.90 16.38
CA MET A 70 3.21 7.68 15.84
C MET A 70 2.82 6.42 16.64
N GLU A 71 2.40 6.59 17.90
CA GLU A 71 1.95 5.49 18.77
C GLU A 71 0.47 5.10 18.60
N MET A 72 -0.34 5.92 17.91
CA MET A 72 -1.79 5.74 17.74
C MET A 72 -2.12 5.18 16.36
#